data_AF-A0A3D4WY43-F1
#
_entry.id   AF-A0A3D4WY43-F1
#
_cell.length_a   1.000
_cell.length_b   1.000
_cell.length_c   1.000
_cell.angle_alpha   90.00
_cell.angle_beta   90.00
_cell.angle_gamma   90.00
#
_symmetry.space_group_name_H-M   'P 1'
#
loop_
_entity.id
_entity.type
_entity.pdbx_description
1 polymer ?
#
loop_
_entity_poly.entity_id
_entity_poly.type
_entity_poly.pdbx_seq_one_letter_code
_entity_poly.pdbx_strand_id
1 'polypeptide(L)'
;MSYVVAIDQGTTSSRCFVFDDEGAIVAFDQREHRQIFPQPGWVEHDPSEIWHNVQAVIEGALAKAGNPEVKAVGITNQRETTLIWDAVTGEPIGNAIVWQDTRTAGMLADFGDIDTFRDRTGLPLATYFSAPKLRWLLAQHQRKSVLAGTMDSWLIYKLTGRHATDVTNASRTLLMNLSTLDWDDSLLQAFGVQREILPDIVPSSGEIAEITSGPLRGVPVAGVLGDQQAALMGQACFEPGEAKCTYGTGAFLLLNTGEQPIASHRGLVTTVAYQRAGRPAVYALEGSVAVAGALVQWLRDNLGIIRTADEVNVLAASVPDNGGCHIVPAFSGLFAPFWRPEARGVICGLTGYVTKAHLARAALEATAWQVHDVVSVMAEESGTAMEALNVDGGMTASDLLLQIQADLLGVPVIRPTITETTVLGAAYAAGLASGVWPDEATLRDHWKADRRWEPSITDAQRARAAELWQRAVAKTSP
;
A
#
# COMPACT_ATOMS: atom_id res chain seq x y z
N MET A 1 -2.97 28.33 15.19
CA MET A 1 -2.27 27.09 14.89
C MET A 1 -3.20 25.96 15.27
N SER A 2 -3.71 25.29 14.25
CA SER A 2 -4.56 24.12 14.37
C SER A 2 -3.73 22.91 13.98
N TYR A 3 -3.73 21.86 14.79
CA TYR A 3 -2.92 20.69 14.51
C TYR A 3 -3.78 19.50 14.10
N VAL A 4 -3.26 18.69 13.19
CA VAL A 4 -3.83 17.39 12.81
C VAL A 4 -2.88 16.30 13.27
N VAL A 5 -3.42 15.26 13.88
CA VAL A 5 -2.65 14.06 14.22
C VAL A 5 -2.97 12.98 13.19
N ALA A 6 -1.97 12.22 12.78
CA ALA A 6 -2.20 11.03 11.96
C ALA A 6 -1.48 9.81 12.54
N ILE A 7 -2.22 8.70 12.62
CA ILE A 7 -1.76 7.41 13.10
C ILE A 7 -1.54 6.51 11.88
N ASP A 8 -0.35 5.97 11.74
CA ASP A 8 0.00 5.01 10.70
C ASP A 8 0.37 3.67 11.34
N GLN A 9 -0.57 2.72 11.24
CA GLN A 9 -0.38 1.34 11.68
C GLN A 9 0.17 0.52 10.51
N GLY A 10 1.49 0.53 10.33
CA GLY A 10 2.16 -0.25 9.29
C GLY A 10 2.32 -1.73 9.65
N THR A 11 2.87 -2.51 8.72
CA THR A 11 3.13 -3.94 8.95
C THR A 11 4.25 -4.21 9.95
N THR A 12 5.26 -3.33 10.04
CA THR A 12 6.42 -3.53 10.92
C THR A 12 6.41 -2.63 12.15
N SER A 13 5.71 -1.49 12.09
CA SER A 13 5.69 -0.50 13.16
C SER A 13 4.40 0.30 13.18
N SER A 14 4.07 0.82 14.36
CA SER A 14 3.03 1.84 14.57
C SER A 14 3.71 3.20 14.70
N ARG A 15 3.15 4.23 14.06
CA ARG A 15 3.69 5.59 14.03
C ARG A 15 2.59 6.60 14.30
N CYS A 16 2.96 7.74 14.89
CA CYS A 16 2.07 8.88 15.08
C CYS A 16 2.82 10.16 14.70
N PHE A 17 2.18 10.99 13.90
CA PHE A 17 2.72 12.27 13.42
C PHE A 17 1.78 13.41 13.83
N VAL A 18 2.38 14.56 14.15
CA VAL A 18 1.67 15.82 14.40
C VAL A 18 2.01 16.78 13.27
N PHE A 19 0.98 17.31 12.63
CA PHE A 19 1.06 18.27 11.53
C PHE A 19 0.51 19.63 11.97
N ASP A 20 1.15 20.71 11.53
CA ASP A 20 0.63 22.08 11.67
C ASP A 20 -0.31 22.47 10.51
N ASP A 21 -0.84 23.70 10.53
CA ASP A 21 -1.74 24.23 9.53
C ASP A 21 -1.08 24.45 8.15
N GLU A 22 0.25 24.54 8.10
CA GLU A 22 1.04 24.58 6.86
C GLU A 22 1.38 23.18 6.29
N GLY A 23 0.92 22.10 6.93
CA GLY A 23 1.15 20.73 6.48
C GLY A 23 2.55 20.19 6.78
N ALA A 24 3.33 20.88 7.62
CA ALA A 24 4.66 20.44 8.03
C ALA A 24 4.59 19.45 9.21
N ILE A 25 5.56 18.54 9.27
CA ILE A 25 5.72 17.60 10.38
C ILE A 25 6.37 18.34 11.56
N VAL A 26 5.62 18.46 12.66
CA VAL A 26 6.05 19.13 13.89
C VAL A 26 6.79 18.16 14.80
N ALA A 27 6.24 16.95 14.96
CA ALA A 27 6.85 15.87 15.72
C ALA A 27 6.30 14.52 15.28
N PHE A 28 7.03 13.46 15.61
CA PHE A 28 6.54 12.09 15.44
C PHE A 28 7.13 11.14 16.49
N ASP A 29 6.49 9.98 16.64
CA ASP A 29 7.02 8.84 17.38
C ASP A 29 6.71 7.53 16.66
N GLN A 30 7.55 6.51 16.87
CA GLN A 30 7.47 5.23 16.17
C GLN A 30 7.85 4.09 17.12
N ARG A 31 7.12 2.97 17.01
CA ARG A 31 7.45 1.71 17.69
C ARG A 31 7.21 0.51 16.81
N GLU A 32 8.20 -0.38 16.74
CA GLU A 32 8.09 -1.66 16.07
C GLU A 32 7.23 -2.64 16.88
N HIS A 33 6.57 -3.57 16.19
CA HIS A 33 5.90 -4.71 16.80
C HIS A 33 6.38 -6.03 16.19
N ARG A 34 6.28 -7.09 16.98
CA ARG A 34 6.78 -8.41 16.61
C ARG A 34 6.04 -8.96 15.39
N GLN A 35 6.81 -9.50 14.47
CA GLN A 35 6.34 -10.32 13.35
C GLN A 35 6.28 -11.78 13.83
N ILE A 36 5.08 -12.36 13.93
CA ILE A 36 4.90 -13.70 14.49
C ILE A 36 4.76 -14.70 13.36
N PHE A 37 5.63 -15.71 13.34
CA PHE A 37 5.66 -16.77 12.31
C PHE A 37 5.47 -18.15 12.97
N PRO A 38 4.23 -18.58 13.28
CA PRO A 38 4.01 -19.85 13.97
C PRO A 38 4.50 -21.07 13.17
N GLN A 39 4.41 -21.00 11.84
CA GLN A 39 4.88 -22.02 10.91
C GLN A 39 5.05 -21.44 9.48
N PRO A 40 5.65 -22.17 8.53
CA PRO A 40 5.87 -21.65 7.18
C PRO A 40 4.60 -21.13 6.49
N GLY A 41 4.69 -19.93 5.91
CA GLY A 41 3.59 -19.25 5.24
C GLY A 41 2.58 -18.57 6.19
N TRP A 42 2.76 -18.69 7.51
CA TRP A 42 1.88 -18.04 8.48
C TRP A 42 2.51 -16.77 9.01
N VAL A 43 1.75 -15.68 9.00
CA VAL A 43 2.18 -14.35 9.45
C VAL A 43 1.08 -13.75 10.31
N GLU A 44 1.43 -13.45 11.56
CA GLU A 44 0.51 -12.99 12.58
C GLU A 44 1.04 -11.76 13.31
N HIS A 45 0.13 -10.94 13.83
CA HIS A 45 0.43 -9.86 14.77
C HIS A 45 -0.43 -9.99 16.03
N ASP A 46 0.15 -9.62 17.17
CA ASP A 46 -0.58 -9.48 18.44
C ASP A 46 -1.32 -8.12 18.44
N PRO A 47 -2.68 -8.10 18.38
CA PRO A 47 -3.42 -6.84 18.34
C PRO A 47 -3.32 -6.05 19.64
N SER A 48 -3.02 -6.71 20.77
CA SER A 48 -2.81 -6.04 22.06
C SER A 48 -1.48 -5.30 22.04
N GLU A 49 -0.41 -5.90 21.53
CA GLU A 49 0.89 -5.24 21.34
C GLU A 49 0.76 -4.02 20.42
N ILE A 50 0.06 -4.17 19.29
CA ILE A 50 -0.23 -3.06 18.36
C ILE A 50 -0.94 -1.92 19.09
N TRP A 51 -1.98 -2.22 19.86
CA TRP A 51 -2.74 -1.20 20.57
C TRP A 51 -1.89 -0.45 21.61
N HIS A 52 -1.12 -1.17 22.44
CA HIS A 52 -0.18 -0.54 23.38
C HIS A 52 0.83 0.36 22.66
N ASN A 53 1.34 -0.08 21.52
CA ASN A 53 2.26 0.72 20.72
C ASN A 53 1.59 1.98 20.17
N VAL A 54 0.36 1.88 19.64
CA VAL A 54 -0.42 3.03 19.15
C VAL A 54 -0.63 4.06 20.26
N GLN A 55 -1.07 3.64 21.44
CA GLN A 55 -1.22 4.55 22.59
C GLN A 55 0.10 5.26 22.92
N ALA A 56 1.19 4.50 22.96
CA ALA A 56 2.48 5.05 23.33
C ALA A 56 3.05 6.02 22.29
N VAL A 57 2.87 5.77 20.98
CA VAL A 57 3.32 6.72 19.95
C VAL A 57 2.45 7.97 19.89
N ILE A 58 1.15 7.88 20.21
CA ILE A 58 0.29 9.06 20.36
C ILE A 58 0.83 9.95 21.48
N GLU A 59 1.05 9.39 22.67
CA GLU A 59 1.60 10.12 23.82
C GLU A 59 2.98 10.72 23.50
N GLY A 60 3.86 9.93 22.89
CA GLY A 60 5.21 10.34 22.53
C GLY A 60 5.24 11.48 21.51
N ALA A 61 4.43 11.40 20.45
CA ALA A 61 4.38 12.43 19.41
C ALA A 61 3.80 13.74 19.94
N LEU A 62 2.72 13.69 20.73
CA LEU A 62 2.11 14.86 21.35
C LEU A 62 3.05 15.53 22.35
N ALA A 63 3.71 14.76 23.20
CA ALA A 63 4.67 15.30 24.16
C ALA A 63 5.84 16.01 23.47
N LYS A 64 6.39 15.42 22.40
CA LYS A 64 7.45 16.03 21.57
C LYS A 64 6.98 17.31 20.86
N ALA A 65 5.70 17.39 20.48
CA ALA A 65 5.08 18.58 19.88
C ALA A 65 4.69 19.66 20.91
N GLY A 66 4.88 19.42 22.21
CA GLY A 66 4.48 20.36 23.27
C GLY A 66 2.98 20.32 23.61
N ASN A 67 2.31 19.19 23.36
CA ASN A 67 0.87 18.96 23.61
C ASN A 67 -0.04 20.02 22.98
N PRO A 68 0.02 20.21 21.65
CA PRO A 68 -0.81 21.21 20.99
C PRO A 68 -2.30 20.84 21.02
N GLU A 69 -3.15 21.84 20.73
CA GLU A 69 -4.57 21.60 20.49
C GLU A 69 -4.79 20.91 19.14
N VAL A 70 -5.26 19.67 19.17
CA VAL A 70 -5.51 18.84 17.98
C VAL A 70 -6.98 18.99 17.55
N LYS A 71 -7.20 19.24 16.26
CA LYS A 71 -8.54 19.40 15.67
C LYS A 71 -9.13 18.12 15.11
N ALA A 72 -8.28 17.22 14.61
CA ALA A 72 -8.72 15.96 14.04
C ALA A 72 -7.62 14.90 14.06
N VAL A 73 -8.06 13.64 14.00
CA VAL A 73 -7.20 12.47 13.87
C VAL A 73 -7.46 11.76 12.55
N GLY A 74 -6.40 11.53 11.79
CA GLY A 74 -6.36 10.61 10.66
C GLY A 74 -5.83 9.23 11.07
N ILE A 75 -6.35 8.18 10.48
CA ILE A 75 -5.86 6.80 10.64
C ILE A 75 -5.53 6.24 9.27
N THR A 76 -4.38 5.60 9.17
CA THR A 76 -4.04 4.74 8.06
C THR A 76 -3.37 3.47 8.55
N ASN A 77 -3.45 2.42 7.76
CA ASN A 77 -3.13 1.08 8.21
C ASN A 77 -2.68 0.18 7.08
N GLN A 78 -1.89 -0.84 7.45
CA GLN A 78 -1.71 -2.01 6.61
C GLN A 78 -3.08 -2.60 6.25
N ARG A 79 -3.32 -2.73 4.95
CA ARG A 79 -4.58 -3.23 4.41
C ARG A 79 -4.66 -4.75 4.59
N GLU A 80 -5.85 -5.28 4.31
CA GLU A 80 -6.24 -6.70 4.33
C GLU A 80 -6.10 -7.48 5.65
N THR A 81 -5.19 -7.09 6.55
CA THR A 81 -4.93 -7.75 7.83
C THR A 81 -6.20 -7.85 8.65
N THR A 82 -6.60 -9.08 8.98
CA THR A 82 -7.91 -9.38 9.56
C THR A 82 -7.78 -9.83 11.00
N LEU A 83 -8.68 -9.35 11.85
CA LEU A 83 -8.81 -9.79 13.24
C LEU A 83 -10.27 -9.86 13.67
N ILE A 84 -10.48 -10.57 14.79
CA ILE A 84 -11.76 -10.65 15.49
C ILE A 84 -11.56 -10.34 16.97
N TRP A 85 -12.54 -9.69 17.58
CA TRP A 85 -12.51 -9.33 19.00
C TRP A 85 -13.88 -9.53 19.64
N ASP A 86 -13.89 -9.63 20.97
CA ASP A 86 -15.11 -9.77 21.76
C ASP A 86 -15.91 -8.46 21.70
N ALA A 87 -17.19 -8.54 21.32
CA ALA A 87 -18.02 -7.37 21.11
C ALA A 87 -18.33 -6.61 22.42
N VAL A 88 -18.24 -7.29 23.57
CA VAL A 88 -18.56 -6.73 24.89
C VAL A 88 -17.31 -6.17 25.56
N THR A 89 -16.23 -6.96 25.59
CA THR A 89 -15.01 -6.54 26.29
C THR A 89 -14.08 -5.70 25.43
N GLY A 90 -14.20 -5.79 24.11
CA GLY A 90 -13.25 -5.15 23.20
C GLY A 90 -11.85 -5.73 23.33
N GLU A 91 -11.74 -7.03 23.61
CA GLU A 91 -10.47 -7.77 23.71
C GLU A 91 -10.30 -8.70 22.50
N PRO A 92 -9.10 -8.80 21.91
CA PRO A 92 -8.84 -9.71 20.80
C PRO A 92 -9.11 -11.18 21.18
N ILE A 93 -9.71 -11.94 20.27
CA ILE A 93 -9.98 -13.39 20.48
C ILE A 93 -8.79 -14.26 20.03
N GLY A 94 -7.81 -13.64 19.36
CA GLY A 94 -6.56 -14.25 18.91
C GLY A 94 -5.68 -13.22 18.19
N ASN A 95 -4.64 -13.70 17.52
CA ASN A 95 -3.79 -12.84 16.70
C ASN A 95 -4.53 -12.34 15.45
N ALA A 96 -4.13 -11.16 14.97
CA ALA A 96 -4.47 -10.72 13.63
C ALA A 96 -3.73 -11.56 12.59
N ILE A 97 -4.42 -11.96 11.52
CA ILE A 97 -3.81 -12.65 10.39
C ILE A 97 -3.41 -11.61 9.36
N VAL A 98 -2.11 -11.50 9.12
CA VAL A 98 -1.51 -10.45 8.31
C VAL A 98 -1.76 -10.71 6.83
N TRP A 99 -1.78 -9.66 6.01
CA TRP A 99 -1.97 -9.73 4.57
C TRP A 99 -1.00 -10.68 3.83
N GLN A 100 0.21 -10.86 4.36
CA GLN A 100 1.25 -11.76 3.83
C GLN A 100 0.96 -13.25 4.07
N ASP A 101 -0.01 -13.57 4.93
CA ASP A 101 -0.31 -14.92 5.33
C ASP A 101 -0.93 -15.75 4.19
N THR A 102 -0.43 -16.96 4.00
CA THR A 102 -0.85 -17.87 2.92
C THR A 102 -1.64 -19.08 3.43
N ARG A 103 -2.05 -19.13 4.70
CA ARG A 103 -2.72 -20.30 5.31
C ARG A 103 -4.04 -20.66 4.65
N THR A 104 -4.66 -19.70 3.98
CA THR A 104 -5.96 -19.84 3.32
C THR A 104 -5.85 -20.36 1.88
N ALA A 105 -4.65 -20.63 1.37
CA ALA A 105 -4.46 -21.10 -0.02
C ALA A 105 -5.27 -22.35 -0.34
N GLY A 106 -5.31 -23.32 0.59
CA GLY A 106 -5.99 -24.59 0.39
C GLY A 106 -7.51 -24.51 0.29
N MET A 107 -8.14 -23.43 0.76
CA MET A 107 -9.60 -23.23 0.67
C MET A 107 -10.02 -22.37 -0.52
N LEU A 108 -9.09 -21.74 -1.25
CA LEU A 108 -9.46 -20.83 -2.34
C LEU A 108 -10.24 -21.55 -3.46
N ALA A 109 -9.88 -22.82 -3.74
CA ALA A 109 -10.55 -23.64 -4.74
C ALA A 109 -12.04 -23.89 -4.44
N ASP A 110 -12.45 -23.81 -3.17
CA ASP A 110 -13.86 -23.98 -2.78
C ASP A 110 -14.74 -22.79 -3.20
N PHE A 111 -14.13 -21.67 -3.59
CA PHE A 111 -14.82 -20.44 -3.99
C PHE A 111 -14.87 -20.22 -5.50
N GLY A 112 -14.19 -21.05 -6.30
CA GLY A 112 -14.14 -20.94 -7.76
C GLY A 112 -12.79 -20.51 -8.32
N ASP A 113 -12.80 -20.05 -9.56
CA ASP A 113 -11.62 -19.59 -10.30
C ASP A 113 -11.16 -18.20 -9.84
N ILE A 114 -9.93 -17.81 -10.20
CA ILE A 114 -9.27 -16.57 -9.77
C ILE A 114 -10.13 -15.31 -9.95
N ASP A 115 -11.03 -15.26 -10.94
CA ASP A 115 -11.85 -14.08 -11.22
C ASP A 115 -13.31 -14.17 -10.75
N THR A 116 -13.68 -15.21 -9.99
CA THR A 116 -15.08 -15.49 -9.58
C THR A 116 -15.80 -14.30 -8.92
N PHE A 117 -15.08 -13.46 -8.19
CA PHE A 117 -15.64 -12.28 -7.51
C PHE A 117 -15.16 -10.94 -8.09
N ARG A 118 -14.40 -10.94 -9.18
CA ARG A 118 -13.75 -9.73 -9.69
C ARG A 118 -14.75 -8.68 -10.16
N ASP A 119 -15.83 -9.08 -10.84
CA ASP A 119 -16.83 -8.13 -11.34
C ASP A 119 -17.52 -7.32 -10.23
N ARG A 120 -17.60 -7.88 -9.01
CA ARG A 120 -18.19 -7.21 -7.84
C ARG A 120 -17.16 -6.44 -7.02
N THR A 121 -15.98 -7.03 -6.83
CA THR A 121 -15.00 -6.56 -5.84
C THR A 121 -13.81 -5.84 -6.46
N GLY A 122 -13.56 -6.02 -7.75
CA GLY A 122 -12.32 -5.61 -8.43
C GLY A 122 -11.10 -6.49 -8.12
N LEU A 123 -11.26 -7.52 -7.27
CA LEU A 123 -10.18 -8.32 -6.72
C LEU A 123 -10.15 -9.75 -7.30
N PRO A 124 -8.96 -10.35 -7.48
CA PRO A 124 -8.84 -11.80 -7.66
C PRO A 124 -9.15 -12.57 -6.37
N LEU A 125 -9.49 -13.85 -6.49
CA LEU A 125 -9.38 -14.81 -5.40
C LEU A 125 -7.91 -15.07 -5.08
N ALA A 126 -7.46 -14.62 -3.92
CA ALA A 126 -6.09 -14.78 -3.46
C ALA A 126 -6.04 -14.88 -1.93
N THR A 127 -4.94 -15.42 -1.40
CA THR A 127 -4.71 -15.43 0.06
C THR A 127 -4.48 -14.04 0.62
N TYR A 128 -4.26 -13.03 -0.22
CA TYR A 128 -3.93 -11.67 0.16
C TYR A 128 -5.08 -10.96 0.90
N PHE A 129 -6.33 -11.15 0.47
CA PHE A 129 -7.49 -10.39 0.95
C PHE A 129 -8.11 -10.95 2.25
N SER A 130 -9.01 -10.18 2.87
CA SER A 130 -9.52 -10.44 4.22
C SER A 130 -10.51 -11.59 4.33
N ALA A 131 -11.39 -11.80 3.35
CA ALA A 131 -12.52 -12.73 3.46
C ALA A 131 -12.10 -14.18 3.78
N PRO A 132 -11.11 -14.78 3.09
CA PRO A 132 -10.64 -16.13 3.43
C PRO A 132 -10.08 -16.20 4.86
N LYS A 133 -9.38 -15.15 5.32
CA LYS A 133 -8.81 -15.08 6.68
C LYS A 133 -9.91 -14.97 7.74
N LEU A 134 -10.93 -14.16 7.47
CA LEU A 134 -12.08 -14.01 8.36
C LEU A 134 -12.83 -15.34 8.50
N ARG A 135 -13.10 -16.03 7.39
CA ARG A 135 -13.70 -17.37 7.43
C ARG A 135 -12.87 -18.34 8.27
N TRP A 136 -11.56 -18.33 8.09
CA TRP A 136 -10.65 -19.16 8.88
C TRP A 136 -10.76 -18.82 10.39
N LEU A 137 -10.70 -17.54 10.76
CA LEU A 137 -10.81 -17.08 12.16
C LEU A 137 -12.14 -17.50 12.79
N LEU A 138 -13.26 -17.31 12.09
CA LEU A 138 -14.58 -17.70 12.57
C LEU A 138 -14.71 -19.21 12.76
N ALA A 139 -14.08 -20.01 11.89
CA ALA A 139 -14.06 -21.46 12.02
C ALA A 139 -13.24 -21.93 13.22
N GLN A 140 -12.12 -21.25 13.52
CA GLN A 140 -11.30 -21.56 14.71
C GLN A 140 -11.97 -21.11 16.01
N HIS A 141 -12.73 -20.02 15.97
CA HIS A 141 -13.31 -19.38 17.14
C HIS A 141 -14.84 -19.35 17.06
N GLN A 142 -15.50 -20.41 17.55
CA GLN A 142 -16.97 -20.57 17.52
C GLN A 142 -17.71 -19.69 18.57
N ARG A 143 -17.35 -18.40 18.68
CA ARG A 143 -17.99 -17.45 19.60
C ARG A 143 -19.15 -16.71 18.93
N LYS A 144 -20.22 -16.46 19.68
CA LYS A 144 -21.45 -15.81 19.18
C LYS A 144 -21.44 -14.27 19.26
N SER A 145 -20.57 -13.67 20.07
CA SER A 145 -20.53 -12.21 20.29
C SER A 145 -19.17 -11.68 19.90
N VAL A 146 -18.92 -11.62 18.59
CA VAL A 146 -17.66 -11.16 18.02
C VAL A 146 -17.91 -10.02 17.06
N LEU A 147 -16.96 -9.10 16.99
CA LEU A 147 -16.82 -8.14 15.91
C LEU A 147 -15.58 -8.51 15.09
N ALA A 148 -15.59 -8.14 13.83
CA ALA A 148 -14.51 -8.38 12.89
C ALA A 148 -14.16 -7.09 12.15
N GLY A 149 -12.95 -7.03 11.61
CA GLY A 149 -12.55 -5.91 10.77
C GLY A 149 -11.12 -6.00 10.32
N THR A 150 -10.73 -5.03 9.51
CA THR A 150 -9.35 -4.67 9.24
C THR A 150 -8.79 -3.82 10.37
N MET A 151 -7.50 -3.48 10.30
CA MET A 151 -6.82 -2.79 11.40
C MET A 151 -7.36 -1.38 11.67
N ASP A 152 -7.76 -0.62 10.66
CA ASP A 152 -8.47 0.65 10.84
C ASP A 152 -9.70 0.48 11.72
N SER A 153 -10.53 -0.52 11.41
CA SER A 153 -11.76 -0.77 12.15
C SER A 153 -11.50 -1.07 13.61
N TRP A 154 -10.44 -1.83 13.87
CA TRP A 154 -10.02 -2.10 15.23
C TRP A 154 -9.55 -0.84 15.97
N LEU A 155 -8.73 -0.02 15.32
CA LEU A 155 -8.23 1.22 15.93
C LEU A 155 -9.35 2.23 16.18
N ILE A 156 -10.29 2.39 15.25
CA ILE A 156 -11.48 3.23 15.44
C ILE A 156 -12.27 2.72 16.65
N TYR A 157 -12.49 1.41 16.74
CA TYR A 157 -13.21 0.80 17.87
C TYR A 157 -12.47 1.03 19.21
N LYS A 158 -11.15 0.86 19.27
CA LYS A 158 -10.38 1.09 20.50
C LYS A 158 -10.34 2.55 20.92
N LEU A 159 -10.31 3.47 19.96
CA LEU A 159 -10.27 4.91 20.24
C LEU A 159 -11.66 5.46 20.63
N THR A 160 -12.72 4.96 19.98
CA THR A 160 -14.04 5.63 19.97
C THR A 160 -15.21 4.75 20.45
N GLY A 161 -15.03 3.42 20.45
CA GLY A 161 -16.11 2.44 20.64
C GLY A 161 -17.00 2.23 19.40
N ARG A 162 -16.84 3.03 18.33
CA ARG A 162 -17.58 2.85 17.07
C ARG A 162 -16.95 1.74 16.25
N HIS A 163 -17.79 0.85 15.71
CA HIS A 163 -17.35 -0.20 14.78
C HIS A 163 -17.58 0.26 13.34
N ALA A 164 -16.56 0.86 12.74
CA ALA A 164 -16.61 1.42 11.39
C ALA A 164 -15.34 1.07 10.60
N THR A 165 -15.38 1.19 9.27
CA THR A 165 -14.24 1.07 8.35
C THR A 165 -14.48 2.03 7.18
N ASP A 166 -13.42 2.49 6.53
CA ASP A 166 -13.62 3.32 5.34
C ASP A 166 -13.80 2.50 4.05
N VAL A 167 -14.34 3.13 3.02
CA VAL A 167 -14.53 2.51 1.69
C VAL A 167 -13.25 1.94 1.08
N THR A 168 -12.08 2.52 1.36
CA THR A 168 -10.81 2.02 0.81
C THR A 168 -10.44 0.69 1.47
N ASN A 169 -10.44 0.60 2.81
CA ASN A 169 -10.19 -0.65 3.53
C ASN A 169 -11.27 -1.72 3.23
N ALA A 170 -12.55 -1.33 3.21
CA ALA A 170 -13.64 -2.24 2.86
C ALA A 170 -13.48 -2.85 1.45
N SER A 171 -13.00 -2.06 0.48
CA SER A 171 -12.72 -2.55 -0.89
C SER A 171 -11.64 -3.62 -0.97
N ARG A 172 -10.87 -3.84 0.10
CA ARG A 172 -9.78 -4.83 0.17
C ARG A 172 -10.20 -6.17 0.77
N THR A 173 -11.45 -6.27 1.18
CA THR A 173 -11.91 -7.40 1.98
C THR A 173 -12.33 -8.62 1.18
N LEU A 174 -12.60 -8.49 -0.13
CA LEU A 174 -13.40 -9.44 -0.93
C LEU A 174 -14.89 -9.54 -0.53
N LEU A 175 -15.39 -8.63 0.32
CA LEU A 175 -16.78 -8.65 0.82
C LEU A 175 -17.61 -7.43 0.40
N MET A 176 -16.97 -6.34 -0.03
CA MET A 176 -17.65 -5.12 -0.49
C MET A 176 -17.88 -5.15 -2.00
N ASN A 177 -19.06 -4.71 -2.44
CA ASN A 177 -19.36 -4.47 -3.84
C ASN A 177 -18.91 -3.04 -4.22
N LEU A 178 -18.04 -2.92 -5.23
CA LEU A 178 -17.49 -1.63 -5.68
C LEU A 178 -18.55 -0.70 -6.26
N SER A 179 -19.66 -1.22 -6.79
CA SER A 179 -20.71 -0.38 -7.38
C SER A 179 -21.63 0.23 -6.32
N THR A 180 -21.88 -0.49 -5.23
CA THR A 180 -22.79 -0.03 -4.16
C THR A 180 -22.05 0.58 -2.98
N LEU A 181 -20.74 0.30 -2.84
CA LEU A 181 -19.91 0.65 -1.69
C LEU A 181 -20.48 0.11 -0.37
N ASP A 182 -21.09 -1.07 -0.44
CA ASP A 182 -21.71 -1.75 0.69
C ASP A 182 -21.29 -3.23 0.71
N TRP A 183 -21.45 -3.88 1.87
CA TRP A 183 -21.25 -5.32 2.00
C TRP A 183 -22.22 -6.07 1.08
N ASP A 184 -21.70 -7.01 0.30
CA ASP A 184 -22.46 -7.80 -0.66
C ASP A 184 -22.93 -9.11 -0.04
N ASP A 185 -24.24 -9.26 0.17
CA ASP A 185 -24.82 -10.42 0.85
C ASP A 185 -24.45 -11.76 0.20
N SER A 186 -24.25 -11.80 -1.12
CA SER A 186 -23.87 -13.03 -1.81
C SER A 186 -22.40 -13.40 -1.56
N LEU A 187 -21.51 -12.41 -1.41
CA LEU A 187 -20.12 -12.62 -0.99
C LEU A 187 -20.06 -13.04 0.49
N LEU A 188 -20.84 -12.38 1.35
CA LEU A 188 -20.97 -12.75 2.76
C LEU A 188 -21.42 -14.21 2.91
N GLN A 189 -22.44 -14.62 2.16
CA GLN A 189 -22.92 -16.00 2.13
C GLN A 189 -21.84 -16.97 1.65
N ALA A 190 -21.12 -16.64 0.57
CA ALA A 190 -20.05 -17.49 0.03
C ALA A 190 -18.95 -17.74 1.07
N PHE A 191 -18.52 -16.71 1.79
CA PHE A 191 -17.48 -16.80 2.82
C PHE A 191 -17.99 -17.26 4.19
N GLY A 192 -19.32 -17.39 4.39
CA GLY A 192 -19.90 -17.77 5.67
C GLY A 192 -19.76 -16.69 6.74
N VAL A 193 -19.81 -15.42 6.34
CA VAL A 193 -19.66 -14.25 7.21
C VAL A 193 -21.04 -13.66 7.50
N GLN A 194 -21.30 -13.37 8.78
CA GLN A 194 -22.50 -12.67 9.21
C GLN A 194 -22.33 -11.16 9.03
N ARG A 195 -23.35 -10.46 8.55
CA ARG A 195 -23.26 -9.02 8.30
C ARG A 195 -23.09 -8.22 9.60
N GLU A 196 -23.71 -8.70 10.67
CA GLU A 196 -23.79 -8.04 11.98
C GLU A 196 -22.43 -7.96 12.70
N ILE A 197 -21.46 -8.77 12.28
CA ILE A 197 -20.10 -8.73 12.83
C ILE A 197 -19.17 -7.80 12.04
N LEU A 198 -19.64 -7.20 10.95
CA LEU A 198 -18.86 -6.32 10.09
C LEU A 198 -19.10 -4.84 10.44
N PRO A 199 -18.09 -3.99 10.25
CA PRO A 199 -18.20 -2.57 10.56
C PRO A 199 -19.11 -1.84 9.58
N ASP A 200 -19.66 -0.70 10.00
CA ASP A 200 -20.28 0.25 9.08
C ASP A 200 -19.23 0.80 8.10
N ILE A 201 -19.52 0.77 6.81
CA ILE A 201 -18.67 1.39 5.79
C ILE A 201 -18.96 2.90 5.76
N VAL A 202 -17.92 3.72 5.94
CA VAL A 202 -18.00 5.19 5.99
C VAL A 202 -17.08 5.83 4.94
N PRO A 203 -17.28 7.11 4.60
CA PRO A 203 -16.34 7.85 3.76
C PRO A 203 -14.94 7.94 4.40
N SER A 204 -13.92 7.97 3.57
CA SER A 204 -12.52 8.10 3.97
C SER A 204 -12.16 9.45 4.59
N SER A 205 -12.88 10.52 4.21
CA SER A 205 -12.72 11.87 4.77
C SER A 205 -14.09 12.41 5.18
N GLY A 206 -14.30 12.49 6.49
CA GLY A 206 -15.54 12.89 7.14
C GLY A 206 -15.50 12.54 8.62
N GLU A 207 -16.24 13.25 9.47
CA GLU A 207 -16.28 12.95 10.90
C GLU A 207 -16.87 11.56 11.17
N ILE A 208 -16.09 10.70 11.84
CA ILE A 208 -16.47 9.32 12.16
C ILE A 208 -16.95 9.23 13.60
N ALA A 209 -16.09 9.52 14.57
CA ALA A 209 -16.46 9.49 15.98
C ALA A 209 -15.43 10.22 16.84
N GLU A 210 -15.87 10.74 17.98
CA GLU A 210 -14.99 11.33 18.99
C GLU A 210 -14.20 10.26 19.75
N ILE A 211 -12.93 10.54 19.99
CA ILE A 211 -12.06 9.70 20.83
C ILE A 211 -12.51 9.81 22.29
N THR A 212 -12.65 8.68 22.96
CA THR A 212 -13.29 8.60 24.29
C THR A 212 -12.31 8.67 25.46
N SER A 213 -11.02 8.40 25.22
CA SER A 213 -9.99 8.28 26.26
C SER A 213 -8.59 8.69 25.78
N GLY A 214 -7.65 8.84 26.72
CA GLY A 214 -6.27 9.21 26.44
C GLY A 214 -6.09 10.71 26.13
N PRO A 215 -4.90 11.12 25.65
CA PRO A 215 -4.54 12.52 25.45
C PRO A 215 -5.33 13.20 24.31
N LEU A 216 -5.99 12.44 23.44
CA LEU A 216 -6.80 12.93 22.32
C LEU A 216 -8.31 12.89 22.62
N ARG A 217 -8.72 12.69 23.88
CA ARG A 217 -10.14 12.63 24.25
C ARG A 217 -10.90 13.88 23.77
N GLY A 218 -12.03 13.66 23.08
CA GLY A 218 -12.88 14.69 22.51
C GLY A 218 -12.45 15.17 21.12
N VAL A 219 -11.32 14.69 20.59
CA VAL A 219 -10.90 14.96 19.21
C VAL A 219 -11.59 13.95 18.28
N PRO A 220 -12.17 14.36 17.15
CA PRO A 220 -12.78 13.44 16.20
C PRO A 220 -11.72 12.66 15.41
N VAL A 221 -11.95 11.36 15.23
CA VAL A 221 -11.41 10.62 14.08
C VAL A 221 -12.18 11.08 12.85
N ALA A 222 -11.49 11.68 11.89
CA ALA A 222 -12.12 12.34 10.74
C ALA A 222 -11.50 11.97 9.38
N GLY A 223 -10.47 11.12 9.37
CA GLY A 223 -9.85 10.58 8.16
C GLY A 223 -9.44 9.14 8.37
N VAL A 224 -9.81 8.25 7.47
CA VAL A 224 -9.42 6.83 7.50
C VAL A 224 -9.17 6.36 6.08
N LEU A 225 -7.97 5.83 5.80
CA LEU A 225 -7.57 5.36 4.48
C LEU A 225 -6.64 4.15 4.61
N GLY A 226 -6.79 3.14 3.76
CA GLY A 226 -5.77 2.10 3.60
C GLY A 226 -4.43 2.72 3.18
N ASP A 227 -3.30 2.18 3.66
CA ASP A 227 -1.96 2.77 3.51
C ASP A 227 -1.58 3.23 2.10
N GLN A 228 -1.87 2.42 1.08
CA GLN A 228 -1.51 2.75 -0.29
C GLN A 228 -2.41 3.84 -0.89
N GLN A 229 -3.70 3.86 -0.51
CA GLN A 229 -4.65 4.91 -0.85
C GLN A 229 -4.33 6.21 -0.11
N ALA A 230 -3.90 6.12 1.15
CA ALA A 230 -3.40 7.24 1.90
C ALA A 230 -2.16 7.84 1.23
N ALA A 231 -1.22 7.02 0.77
CA ALA A 231 -0.08 7.50 -0.01
C ALA A 231 -0.50 8.20 -1.32
N LEU A 232 -1.54 7.73 -2.01
CA LEU A 232 -2.11 8.41 -3.18
C LEU A 232 -2.65 9.81 -2.82
N MET A 233 -3.39 9.91 -1.72
CA MET A 233 -3.88 11.20 -1.20
C MET A 233 -2.74 12.12 -0.74
N GLY A 234 -1.73 11.59 -0.04
CA GLY A 234 -0.57 12.35 0.43
C GLY A 234 0.33 12.85 -0.70
N GLN A 235 0.33 12.16 -1.85
CA GLN A 235 0.96 12.62 -3.10
C GLN A 235 0.12 13.64 -3.86
N ALA A 236 -1.03 14.05 -3.30
CA ALA A 236 -1.98 14.98 -3.90
C ALA A 236 -2.49 14.55 -5.28
N CYS A 237 -2.60 13.23 -5.53
CA CYS A 237 -3.10 12.67 -6.79
C CYS A 237 -4.65 12.67 -6.83
N PHE A 238 -5.26 13.85 -6.92
CA PHE A 238 -6.72 14.04 -6.89
C PHE A 238 -7.41 13.96 -8.25
N GLU A 239 -6.67 14.08 -9.36
CA GLU A 239 -7.22 14.07 -10.72
C GLU A 239 -6.98 12.73 -11.44
N PRO A 240 -7.87 12.32 -12.36
CA PRO A 240 -7.66 11.15 -13.20
C PRO A 240 -6.33 11.23 -13.97
N GLY A 241 -5.59 10.14 -14.02
CA GLY A 241 -4.27 10.10 -14.67
C GLY A 241 -3.09 10.37 -13.72
N GLU A 242 -3.35 10.97 -12.55
CA GLU A 242 -2.33 11.13 -11.53
C GLU A 242 -2.07 9.81 -10.81
N ALA A 243 -0.79 9.46 -10.67
CA ALA A 243 -0.37 8.19 -10.14
C ALA A 243 0.79 8.34 -9.17
N LYS A 244 0.92 7.35 -8.28
CA LYS A 244 2.08 7.20 -7.42
C LYS A 244 2.62 5.78 -7.43
N CYS A 245 3.90 5.64 -7.11
CA CYS A 245 4.56 4.36 -6.84
C CYS A 245 5.35 4.41 -5.53
N THR A 246 4.97 3.56 -4.57
CA THR A 246 5.71 3.39 -3.31
C THR A 246 6.74 2.28 -3.48
N TYR A 247 8.04 2.59 -3.35
CA TYR A 247 9.15 1.63 -3.47
C TYR A 247 9.65 1.18 -2.10
N GLY A 248 9.19 0.01 -1.68
CA GLY A 248 9.64 -0.70 -0.48
C GLY A 248 10.19 -2.09 -0.81
N THR A 249 9.88 -3.07 0.04
CA THR A 249 10.20 -4.50 -0.21
C THR A 249 9.64 -4.95 -1.57
N GLY A 250 8.39 -4.58 -1.86
CA GLY A 250 7.79 -4.56 -3.19
C GLY A 250 7.55 -3.11 -3.66
N ALA A 251 6.96 -2.94 -4.84
CA ALA A 251 6.51 -1.64 -5.32
C ALA A 251 5.00 -1.64 -5.58
N PHE A 252 4.30 -0.62 -5.08
CA PHE A 252 2.84 -0.51 -5.18
C PHE A 252 2.45 0.75 -5.94
N LEU A 253 1.83 0.55 -7.09
CA LEU A 253 1.37 1.59 -7.99
C LEU A 253 -0.12 1.78 -7.84
N LEU A 254 -0.55 3.03 -7.71
CA LEU A 254 -1.95 3.41 -7.77
C LEU A 254 -2.11 4.54 -8.79
N LEU A 255 -3.08 4.37 -9.69
CA LEU A 255 -3.50 5.37 -10.67
C LEU A 255 -4.93 5.81 -10.34
N ASN A 256 -5.15 7.11 -10.14
CA ASN A 256 -6.48 7.67 -9.98
C ASN A 256 -7.27 7.55 -11.29
N THR A 257 -8.48 6.96 -11.23
CA THR A 257 -9.36 6.77 -12.39
C THR A 257 -10.65 7.59 -12.31
N GLY A 258 -10.73 8.54 -11.38
CA GLY A 258 -11.91 9.38 -11.16
C GLY A 258 -13.09 8.62 -10.56
N GLU A 259 -14.30 9.06 -10.86
CA GLU A 259 -15.54 8.56 -10.24
C GLU A 259 -16.06 7.24 -10.85
N GLN A 260 -15.34 6.63 -11.78
CA GLN A 260 -15.74 5.39 -12.44
C GLN A 260 -14.72 4.27 -12.17
N PRO A 261 -15.17 3.10 -11.69
CA PRO A 261 -14.31 1.95 -11.54
C PRO A 261 -13.95 1.40 -12.93
N ILE A 262 -12.65 1.20 -13.18
CA ILE A 262 -12.15 0.59 -14.41
C ILE A 262 -11.83 -0.88 -14.12
N ALA A 263 -12.58 -1.80 -14.74
CA ALA A 263 -12.33 -3.23 -14.60
C ALA A 263 -11.01 -3.61 -15.29
N SER A 264 -10.16 -4.31 -14.56
CA SER A 264 -8.91 -4.87 -15.10
C SER A 264 -9.11 -6.29 -15.62
N HIS A 265 -8.57 -6.56 -16.79
CA HIS A 265 -8.55 -7.86 -17.46
C HIS A 265 -7.12 -8.41 -17.62
N ARG A 266 -6.12 -7.60 -17.29
CA ARG A 266 -4.69 -7.95 -17.35
C ARG A 266 -4.05 -8.02 -15.96
N GLY A 267 -4.91 -8.20 -14.96
CA GLY A 267 -4.51 -8.64 -13.63
C GLY A 267 -4.02 -7.52 -12.70
N LEU A 268 -4.31 -6.26 -13.03
CA LEU A 268 -4.40 -5.20 -12.03
C LEU A 268 -5.61 -5.43 -11.11
N VAL A 269 -5.66 -4.66 -10.04
CA VAL A 269 -6.77 -4.60 -9.09
C VAL A 269 -7.56 -3.31 -9.30
N THR A 270 -8.88 -3.41 -9.41
CA THR A 270 -9.78 -2.25 -9.35
C THR A 270 -10.14 -2.01 -7.88
N THR A 271 -9.98 -0.78 -7.37
CA THR A 271 -10.19 -0.48 -5.96
C THR A 271 -10.74 0.92 -5.75
N VAL A 272 -11.23 1.23 -4.55
CA VAL A 272 -11.57 2.60 -4.17
C VAL A 272 -10.28 3.33 -3.80
N ALA A 273 -10.09 4.52 -4.33
CA ALA A 273 -8.98 5.43 -3.98
C ALA A 273 -9.29 6.20 -2.70
N TYR A 274 -10.47 6.81 -2.61
CA TYR A 274 -10.99 7.48 -1.41
C TYR A 274 -12.45 7.91 -1.64
N GLN A 275 -13.16 8.26 -0.56
CA GLN A 275 -14.43 8.99 -0.65
C GLN A 275 -14.46 10.13 0.37
N ARG A 276 -14.87 11.32 -0.06
CA ARG A 276 -15.17 12.44 0.82
C ARG A 276 -16.65 12.45 1.18
N ALA A 277 -17.00 12.78 2.42
CA ALA A 277 -18.39 12.82 2.87
C ALA A 277 -19.23 13.74 1.96
N GLY A 278 -20.37 13.21 1.49
CA GLY A 278 -21.26 13.93 0.57
C GLY A 278 -20.75 14.05 -0.88
N ARG A 279 -19.67 13.37 -1.24
CA ARG A 279 -19.13 13.32 -2.62
C ARG A 279 -19.13 11.88 -3.16
N PRO A 280 -19.12 11.71 -4.50
CA PRO A 280 -18.87 10.41 -5.12
C PRO A 280 -17.52 9.82 -4.66
N ALA A 281 -17.41 8.50 -4.71
CA ALA A 281 -16.13 7.84 -4.49
C ALA A 281 -15.23 8.02 -5.72
N VAL A 282 -13.93 8.14 -5.45
CA VAL A 282 -12.88 8.10 -6.46
C VAL A 282 -12.28 6.70 -6.45
N TYR A 283 -12.01 6.16 -7.63
CA TYR A 283 -11.46 4.81 -7.84
C TYR A 283 -10.01 4.87 -8.28
N ALA A 284 -9.35 3.72 -8.17
CA ALA A 284 -8.01 3.53 -8.67
C ALA A 284 -7.84 2.16 -9.33
N LEU A 285 -6.91 2.13 -10.28
CA LEU A 285 -6.22 0.89 -10.66
C LEU A 285 -4.99 0.74 -9.78
N GLU A 286 -4.80 -0.46 -9.24
CA GLU A 286 -3.66 -0.82 -8.42
C GLU A 286 -2.87 -1.96 -9.07
N GLY A 287 -1.55 -1.80 -9.09
CA GLY A 287 -0.61 -2.83 -9.54
C GLY A 287 0.48 -3.04 -8.50
N SER A 288 0.87 -4.29 -8.32
CA SER A 288 1.84 -4.69 -7.30
C SER A 288 3.02 -5.42 -7.94
N VAL A 289 4.22 -4.95 -7.64
CA VAL A 289 5.49 -5.61 -7.92
C VAL A 289 5.95 -6.24 -6.61
N ALA A 290 5.93 -7.57 -6.51
CA ALA A 290 6.26 -8.23 -5.25
C ALA A 290 7.73 -8.11 -4.85
N VAL A 291 8.64 -8.02 -5.83
CA VAL A 291 10.09 -8.02 -5.59
C VAL A 291 10.72 -6.75 -6.18
N ALA A 292 10.89 -5.74 -5.33
CA ALA A 292 11.62 -4.50 -5.61
C ALA A 292 12.83 -4.40 -4.67
N GLY A 293 12.67 -3.80 -3.49
CA GLY A 293 13.72 -3.72 -2.47
C GLY A 293 14.16 -5.09 -1.95
N ALA A 294 13.27 -6.08 -1.99
CA ALA A 294 13.62 -7.47 -1.71
C ALA A 294 14.71 -8.02 -2.64
N LEU A 295 14.82 -7.53 -3.88
CA LEU A 295 15.91 -7.93 -4.78
C LEU A 295 17.26 -7.39 -4.28
N VAL A 296 17.29 -6.14 -3.81
CA VAL A 296 18.49 -5.54 -3.20
C VAL A 296 18.88 -6.28 -1.93
N GLN A 297 17.90 -6.63 -1.08
CA GLN A 297 18.14 -7.45 0.11
C GLN A 297 18.70 -8.83 -0.26
N TRP A 298 18.18 -9.47 -1.31
CA TRP A 298 18.69 -10.75 -1.79
C TRP A 298 20.14 -10.66 -2.30
N LEU A 299 20.51 -9.58 -3.02
CA LEU A 299 21.90 -9.34 -3.41
C LEU A 299 22.84 -9.23 -2.19
N ARG A 300 22.35 -8.67 -1.09
CA ARG A 300 23.09 -8.51 0.17
C ARG A 300 23.21 -9.84 0.91
N ASP A 301 22.07 -10.43 1.26
CA ASP A 301 21.99 -11.52 2.23
C ASP A 301 22.35 -12.87 1.61
N ASN A 302 22.00 -13.10 0.34
CA ASN A 302 22.18 -14.39 -0.31
C ASN A 302 23.40 -14.45 -1.23
N LEU A 303 23.69 -13.36 -1.96
CA LEU A 303 24.84 -13.32 -2.89
C LEU A 303 26.09 -12.65 -2.32
N GLY A 304 25.96 -11.89 -1.22
CA GLY A 304 27.09 -11.14 -0.63
C GLY A 304 27.72 -10.12 -1.59
N ILE A 305 26.97 -9.65 -2.59
CA ILE A 305 27.46 -8.69 -3.60
C ILE A 305 27.66 -7.30 -2.97
N ILE A 306 26.78 -6.96 -2.03
CA ILE A 306 26.78 -5.75 -1.20
C ILE A 306 26.68 -6.13 0.28
N ARG A 307 27.14 -5.25 1.18
CA ARG A 307 27.07 -5.46 2.63
C ARG A 307 25.90 -4.74 3.30
N THR A 308 25.49 -3.61 2.74
CA THR A 308 24.31 -2.85 3.15
C THR A 308 23.44 -2.55 1.94
N ALA A 309 22.17 -2.18 2.14
CA ALA A 309 21.29 -1.84 1.03
C ALA A 309 21.82 -0.63 0.24
N ASP A 310 22.34 0.39 0.93
CA ASP A 310 22.83 1.63 0.32
C ASP A 310 24.02 1.41 -0.63
N GLU A 311 24.85 0.39 -0.38
CA GLU A 311 25.98 0.05 -1.24
C GLU A 311 25.55 -0.30 -2.67
N VAL A 312 24.30 -0.73 -2.90
CA VAL A 312 23.79 -1.06 -4.24
C VAL A 312 23.89 0.14 -5.18
N ASN A 313 23.64 1.34 -4.68
CA ASN A 313 23.59 2.57 -5.47
C ASN A 313 24.99 2.95 -5.94
N VAL A 314 25.97 2.96 -5.02
CA VAL A 314 27.37 3.26 -5.32
C VAL A 314 27.95 2.21 -6.28
N LEU A 315 27.64 0.93 -6.04
CA LEU A 315 28.15 -0.16 -6.85
C LEU A 315 27.55 -0.13 -8.27
N ALA A 316 26.24 0.07 -8.40
CA ALA A 316 25.56 0.19 -9.69
C ALA A 316 26.03 1.42 -10.48
N ALA A 317 26.29 2.54 -9.81
CA ALA A 317 26.78 3.78 -10.43
C ALA A 317 28.22 3.67 -10.95
N SER A 318 29.00 2.68 -10.51
CA SER A 318 30.39 2.48 -10.96
C SER A 318 30.51 1.94 -12.39
N VAL A 319 29.39 1.54 -13.00
CA VAL A 319 29.29 1.10 -14.39
C VAL A 319 28.25 1.96 -15.13
N PRO A 320 28.46 2.23 -16.44
CA PRO A 320 27.55 3.08 -17.21
C PRO A 320 26.21 2.40 -17.54
N ASP A 321 26.17 1.06 -17.57
CA ASP A 321 25.01 0.27 -17.99
C ASP A 321 25.00 -1.12 -17.30
N ASN A 322 24.01 -1.95 -17.64
CA ASN A 322 23.86 -3.32 -17.14
C ASN A 322 24.82 -4.33 -17.81
N GLY A 323 25.68 -3.92 -18.74
CA GLY A 323 26.62 -4.81 -19.44
C GLY A 323 25.95 -5.90 -20.27
N GLY A 324 24.68 -5.70 -20.64
CA GLY A 324 23.82 -6.68 -21.32
C GLY A 324 23.18 -7.72 -20.38
N CYS A 325 23.45 -7.66 -19.07
CA CYS A 325 22.87 -8.59 -18.12
C CYS A 325 21.50 -8.12 -17.63
N HIS A 326 20.58 -9.06 -17.44
CA HIS A 326 19.22 -8.79 -16.99
C HIS A 326 18.89 -9.73 -15.82
N ILE A 327 18.18 -9.19 -14.83
CA ILE A 327 17.65 -9.95 -13.71
C ILE A 327 16.13 -9.89 -13.78
N VAL A 328 15.45 -11.03 -13.89
CA VAL A 328 13.98 -11.10 -13.75
C VAL A 328 13.68 -11.69 -12.38
N PRO A 329 13.21 -10.90 -11.40
CA PRO A 329 13.18 -11.31 -9.99
C PRO A 329 11.89 -12.03 -9.61
N ALA A 330 11.53 -13.08 -10.36
CA ALA A 330 10.34 -13.89 -10.12
C ALA A 330 10.50 -14.90 -8.96
N PHE A 331 10.95 -14.44 -7.78
CA PHE A 331 11.22 -15.32 -6.62
C PHE A 331 9.94 -15.97 -6.06
N SER A 332 8.80 -15.31 -6.25
CA SER A 332 7.46 -15.75 -5.86
C SER A 332 6.54 -15.89 -7.07
N GLY A 333 7.10 -16.13 -8.27
CA GLY A 333 6.39 -15.98 -9.54
C GLY A 333 6.36 -14.52 -10.03
N LEU A 334 5.79 -14.31 -11.21
CA LEU A 334 5.49 -12.97 -11.74
C LEU A 334 4.04 -12.61 -11.45
N PHE A 335 3.82 -11.43 -10.86
CA PHE A 335 2.48 -10.85 -10.61
C PHE A 335 2.00 -10.09 -11.86
N ALA A 336 1.17 -9.06 -11.67
CA ALA A 336 0.75 -8.18 -12.74
C ALA A 336 1.96 -7.65 -13.54
N PRO A 337 1.88 -7.60 -14.88
CA PRO A 337 0.77 -8.03 -15.72
C PRO A 337 0.84 -9.50 -16.20
N PHE A 338 1.83 -10.28 -15.74
CA PHE A 338 2.14 -11.60 -16.31
C PHE A 338 1.38 -12.76 -15.67
N TRP A 339 1.11 -12.70 -14.36
CA TRP A 339 0.43 -13.74 -13.56
C TRP A 339 0.91 -15.17 -13.85
N ARG A 340 2.23 -15.36 -13.77
CA ARG A 340 2.90 -16.66 -13.94
C ARG A 340 3.44 -17.13 -12.60
N PRO A 341 2.64 -17.81 -11.76
CA PRO A 341 3.10 -18.31 -10.45
C PRO A 341 4.22 -19.36 -10.57
N GLU A 342 4.32 -20.03 -11.72
CA GLU A 342 5.36 -20.99 -12.06
C GLU A 342 6.70 -20.33 -12.44
N ALA A 343 6.70 -19.03 -12.78
CA ALA A 343 7.93 -18.32 -13.14
C ALA A 343 8.93 -18.34 -11.99
N ARG A 344 10.22 -18.42 -12.33
CA ARG A 344 11.33 -18.39 -11.35
C ARG A 344 12.35 -17.32 -11.72
N GLY A 345 13.11 -16.87 -10.72
CA GLY A 345 14.13 -15.85 -10.91
C GLY A 345 15.17 -16.25 -11.95
N VAL A 346 15.48 -15.35 -12.89
CA VAL A 346 16.47 -15.58 -13.96
C VAL A 346 17.50 -14.46 -13.96
N ILE A 347 18.79 -14.84 -14.04
CA ILE A 347 19.87 -13.93 -14.42
C ILE A 347 20.37 -14.38 -15.79
N CYS A 348 20.33 -13.52 -16.80
CA CYS A 348 20.78 -13.87 -18.14
C CYS A 348 21.62 -12.76 -18.79
N GLY A 349 22.27 -13.06 -19.91
CA GLY A 349 23.14 -12.12 -20.62
C GLY A 349 24.55 -12.00 -20.02
N LEU A 350 24.99 -12.98 -19.23
CA LEU A 350 26.33 -12.97 -18.63
C LEU A 350 27.41 -13.22 -19.70
N THR A 351 28.45 -12.40 -19.67
CA THR A 351 29.68 -12.54 -20.47
C THR A 351 30.90 -12.38 -19.57
N GLY A 352 32.12 -12.63 -20.09
CA GLY A 352 33.36 -12.39 -19.34
C GLY A 352 33.62 -10.92 -18.98
N TYR A 353 32.84 -9.97 -19.53
CA TYR A 353 32.88 -8.56 -19.20
C TYR A 353 32.06 -8.20 -17.95
N VAL A 354 31.02 -8.99 -17.64
CA VAL A 354 30.06 -8.69 -16.56
C VAL A 354 30.74 -8.80 -15.19
N THR A 355 30.43 -7.86 -14.31
CA THR A 355 30.97 -7.77 -12.95
C THR A 355 29.81 -7.68 -11.95
N LYS A 356 30.13 -7.76 -10.65
CA LYS A 356 29.13 -7.53 -9.60
C LYS A 356 28.47 -6.13 -9.66
N ALA A 357 29.15 -5.14 -10.26
CA ALA A 357 28.59 -3.81 -10.48
C ALA A 357 27.45 -3.82 -11.51
N HIS A 358 27.62 -4.57 -12.59
CA HIS A 358 26.58 -4.78 -13.59
C HIS A 358 25.37 -5.54 -13.01
N LEU A 359 25.59 -6.49 -12.10
CA LEU A 359 24.48 -7.16 -11.39
C LEU A 359 23.71 -6.21 -10.45
N ALA A 360 24.42 -5.34 -9.72
CA ALA A 360 23.77 -4.30 -8.91
C ALA A 360 22.96 -3.33 -9.79
N ARG A 361 23.50 -2.93 -10.94
CA ARG A 361 22.80 -2.13 -11.96
C ARG A 361 21.54 -2.83 -12.47
N ALA A 362 21.66 -4.09 -12.90
CA ALA A 362 20.56 -4.86 -13.42
C ALA A 362 19.45 -5.10 -12.38
N ALA A 363 19.77 -5.12 -11.08
CA ALA A 363 18.76 -5.21 -10.02
C ALA A 363 17.92 -3.92 -9.88
N LEU A 364 18.55 -2.74 -10.01
CA LEU A 364 17.82 -1.48 -10.04
C LEU A 364 16.95 -1.38 -11.31
N GLU A 365 17.52 -1.72 -12.46
CA GLU A 365 16.77 -1.75 -13.73
C GLU A 365 15.62 -2.75 -13.71
N ALA A 366 15.79 -3.93 -13.11
CA ALA A 366 14.71 -4.92 -12.95
C ALA A 366 13.54 -4.38 -12.13
N THR A 367 13.82 -3.58 -11.10
CA THR A 367 12.77 -2.88 -10.34
C THR A 367 12.04 -1.91 -11.27
N ALA A 368 12.78 -1.10 -12.01
CA ALA A 368 12.19 -0.08 -12.88
C ALA A 368 11.38 -0.66 -14.05
N TRP A 369 11.81 -1.80 -14.59
CA TRP A 369 11.09 -2.52 -15.63
C TRP A 369 9.79 -3.13 -15.15
N GLN A 370 9.77 -3.74 -13.97
CA GLN A 370 8.52 -4.28 -13.41
C GLN A 370 7.50 -3.16 -13.16
N VAL A 371 7.95 -2.00 -12.66
CA VAL A 371 7.10 -0.81 -12.53
C VAL A 371 6.60 -0.34 -13.91
N HIS A 372 7.49 -0.28 -14.91
CA HIS A 372 7.12 0.07 -16.28
C HIS A 372 6.05 -0.88 -16.87
N ASP A 373 6.18 -2.19 -16.67
CA ASP A 373 5.21 -3.17 -17.17
C ASP A 373 3.82 -2.96 -16.54
N VAL A 374 3.77 -2.62 -15.25
CA VAL A 374 2.51 -2.28 -14.55
C VAL A 374 1.92 -0.98 -15.08
N VAL A 375 2.72 0.09 -15.21
CA VAL A 375 2.27 1.38 -15.76
C VAL A 375 1.73 1.23 -17.17
N SER A 376 2.39 0.41 -18.00
CA SER A 376 1.97 0.17 -19.37
C SER A 376 0.56 -0.42 -19.45
N VAL A 377 0.25 -1.39 -18.56
CA VAL A 377 -1.09 -1.97 -18.47
C VAL A 377 -2.11 -0.99 -17.89
N MET A 378 -1.72 -0.19 -16.89
CA MET A 378 -2.59 0.86 -16.35
C MET A 378 -3.00 1.86 -17.42
N ALA A 379 -2.05 2.32 -18.24
CA ALA A 379 -2.32 3.27 -19.33
C ALA A 379 -3.23 2.65 -20.41
N GLU A 380 -3.00 1.38 -20.75
CA GLU A 380 -3.81 0.65 -21.73
C GLU A 380 -5.26 0.45 -21.25
N GLU A 381 -5.45 -0.03 -20.01
CA GLU A 381 -6.79 -0.33 -19.49
C GLU A 381 -7.57 0.92 -19.07
N SER A 382 -6.89 1.96 -18.56
CA SER A 382 -7.54 3.22 -18.19
C SER A 382 -7.85 4.14 -19.37
N GLY A 383 -7.19 3.91 -20.52
CA GLY A 383 -7.21 4.84 -21.65
C GLY A 383 -6.62 6.22 -21.33
N THR A 384 -5.94 6.37 -20.17
CA THR A 384 -5.37 7.63 -19.69
C THR A 384 -3.85 7.53 -19.68
N ALA A 385 -3.20 8.44 -20.39
CA ALA A 385 -1.75 8.54 -20.36
C ALA A 385 -1.31 9.21 -19.04
N MET A 386 -0.42 8.55 -18.32
CA MET A 386 0.21 9.12 -17.12
C MET A 386 1.18 10.23 -17.55
N GLU A 387 1.06 11.43 -16.97
CA GLU A 387 1.94 12.57 -17.32
C GLU A 387 3.21 12.64 -16.48
N ALA A 388 3.19 12.08 -15.26
CA ALA A 388 4.32 11.96 -14.37
C ALA A 388 4.06 10.85 -13.35
N LEU A 389 5.11 10.29 -12.77
CA LEU A 389 5.02 9.33 -11.68
C LEU A 389 5.54 9.95 -10.39
N ASN A 390 4.66 10.16 -9.41
CA ASN A 390 5.06 10.53 -8.06
C ASN A 390 5.60 9.29 -7.34
N VAL A 391 6.69 9.44 -6.58
CA VAL A 391 7.35 8.30 -5.93
C VAL A 391 7.62 8.56 -4.47
N ASP A 392 7.55 7.51 -3.66
CA ASP A 392 7.90 7.52 -2.24
C ASP A 392 8.44 6.15 -1.81
N GLY A 393 8.87 6.03 -0.55
CA GLY A 393 9.47 4.80 0.00
C GLY A 393 11.00 4.76 -0.10
N GLY A 394 11.60 3.82 0.65
CA GLY A 394 13.05 3.83 0.93
C GLY A 394 13.96 3.73 -0.30
N MET A 395 13.54 3.05 -1.37
CA MET A 395 14.40 2.97 -2.57
C MET A 395 14.49 4.29 -3.34
N THR A 396 13.58 5.24 -3.09
CA THR A 396 13.60 6.55 -3.75
C THR A 396 14.78 7.41 -3.33
N ALA A 397 15.54 7.01 -2.30
CA ALA A 397 16.85 7.59 -1.99
C ALA A 397 17.89 7.35 -3.12
N SER A 398 17.63 6.40 -4.02
CA SER A 398 18.48 6.11 -5.18
C SER A 398 18.15 7.03 -6.36
N ASP A 399 18.88 8.13 -6.50
CA ASP A 399 18.81 9.01 -7.68
C ASP A 399 19.00 8.24 -9.00
N LEU A 400 19.80 7.17 -8.96
CA LEU A 400 20.08 6.31 -10.09
C LEU A 400 18.87 5.50 -10.53
N LEU A 401 18.16 4.88 -9.58
CA LEU A 401 16.90 4.19 -9.83
C LEU A 401 15.86 5.16 -10.41
N LEU A 402 15.73 6.36 -9.83
CA LEU A 402 14.73 7.33 -10.26
C LEU A 402 15.02 7.88 -11.65
N GLN A 403 16.30 8.10 -12.01
CA GLN A 403 16.66 8.44 -13.38
C GLN A 403 16.35 7.30 -14.36
N ILE A 404 16.71 6.05 -14.02
CA ILE A 404 16.35 4.88 -14.83
C ILE A 404 14.84 4.83 -15.01
N GLN A 405 14.06 5.00 -13.95
CA GLN A 405 12.60 4.95 -14.02
C GLN A 405 12.03 6.01 -14.96
N ALA A 406 12.51 7.25 -14.89
CA ALA A 406 12.08 8.32 -15.80
C ALA A 406 12.47 8.01 -17.26
N ASP A 407 13.69 7.51 -17.46
CA ASP A 407 14.19 7.10 -18.78
C ASP A 407 13.32 5.99 -19.39
N LEU A 408 12.93 4.99 -18.60
CA LEU A 408 12.14 3.84 -19.04
C LEU A 408 10.67 4.18 -19.25
N LEU A 409 10.05 4.99 -18.37
CA LEU A 409 8.64 5.38 -18.53
C LEU A 409 8.44 6.42 -19.63
N GLY A 410 9.44 7.27 -19.86
CA GLY A 410 9.31 8.42 -20.77
C GLY A 410 8.51 9.58 -20.22
N VAL A 411 8.27 9.59 -18.92
CA VAL A 411 7.63 10.68 -18.21
C VAL A 411 8.46 11.06 -16.99
N PRO A 412 8.31 12.30 -16.51
CA PRO A 412 8.97 12.75 -15.30
C PRO A 412 8.67 11.85 -14.10
N VAL A 413 9.69 11.60 -13.28
CA VAL A 413 9.56 10.96 -11.97
C VAL A 413 9.81 12.00 -10.90
N ILE A 414 8.96 12.08 -9.88
CA ILE A 414 9.00 13.17 -8.89
C ILE A 414 8.99 12.61 -7.47
N ARG A 415 10.02 12.98 -6.69
CA ARG A 415 10.13 12.65 -5.25
C ARG A 415 9.67 13.87 -4.44
N PRO A 416 8.71 13.73 -3.51
CA PRO A 416 8.27 14.80 -2.63
C PRO A 416 9.30 15.05 -1.51
N THR A 417 9.20 16.23 -0.88
CA THR A 417 10.02 16.60 0.29
C THR A 417 9.65 15.78 1.52
N ILE A 418 8.35 15.52 1.71
CA ILE A 418 7.85 14.63 2.76
C ILE A 418 7.70 13.23 2.15
N THR A 419 8.55 12.29 2.57
CA THR A 419 8.55 10.91 2.04
C THR A 419 7.52 10.02 2.72
N GLU A 420 7.00 10.41 3.88
CA GLU A 420 5.97 9.73 4.66
C GLU A 420 4.57 10.04 4.11
N THR A 421 4.37 9.83 2.80
CA THR A 421 3.13 10.19 2.09
C THR A 421 1.91 9.43 2.60
N THR A 422 2.09 8.20 3.10
CA THR A 422 1.03 7.41 3.73
C THR A 422 0.39 8.15 4.91
N VAL A 423 1.18 8.57 5.90
CA VAL A 423 0.64 9.26 7.08
C VAL A 423 0.22 10.69 6.76
N LEU A 424 0.87 11.34 5.79
CA LEU A 424 0.45 12.65 5.26
C LEU A 424 -0.95 12.58 4.64
N GLY A 425 -1.27 11.55 3.86
CA GLY A 425 -2.61 11.40 3.28
C GLY A 425 -3.70 11.16 4.32
N ALA A 426 -3.40 10.42 5.38
CA ALA A 426 -4.32 10.27 6.51
C ALA A 426 -4.57 11.61 7.23
N ALA A 427 -3.51 12.40 7.41
CA ALA A 427 -3.65 13.76 7.94
C ALA A 427 -4.53 14.60 7.00
N TYR A 428 -4.22 14.65 5.70
CA TYR A 428 -4.99 15.37 4.69
C TYR A 428 -6.48 15.01 4.71
N ALA A 429 -6.82 13.73 4.77
CA ALA A 429 -8.22 13.29 4.89
C ALA A 429 -8.91 13.88 6.13
N ALA A 430 -8.25 13.85 7.29
CA ALA A 430 -8.79 14.36 8.54
C ALA A 430 -8.84 15.90 8.58
N GLY A 431 -7.84 16.57 8.02
CA GLY A 431 -7.77 18.03 7.95
C GLY A 431 -8.78 18.63 6.98
N LEU A 432 -9.05 17.96 5.85
CA LEU A 432 -10.16 18.31 4.94
C LEU A 432 -11.52 18.16 5.63
N ALA A 433 -11.70 17.09 6.40
CA ALA A 433 -12.97 16.82 7.08
C ALA A 433 -13.26 17.80 8.22
N SER A 434 -12.21 18.23 8.94
CA SER A 434 -12.31 19.18 10.06
C SER A 434 -12.19 20.64 9.65
N GLY A 435 -11.89 20.92 8.38
CA GLY A 435 -11.71 22.28 7.87
C GLY A 435 -10.39 22.95 8.29
N VAL A 436 -9.42 22.21 8.83
CA VAL A 436 -8.05 22.72 9.02
C VAL A 436 -7.44 23.08 7.67
N TRP A 437 -7.67 22.24 6.66
CA TRP A 437 -7.38 22.56 5.26
C TRP A 437 -8.69 22.66 4.49
N PRO A 438 -8.96 23.77 3.79
CA PRO A 438 -10.28 24.04 3.23
C PRO A 438 -10.59 23.21 1.98
N ASP A 439 -9.57 22.88 1.18
CA ASP A 439 -9.73 22.23 -0.12
C ASP A 439 -8.47 21.48 -0.60
N GLU A 440 -8.64 20.70 -1.66
CA GLU A 440 -7.56 19.95 -2.32
C GLU A 440 -6.51 20.85 -2.97
N ALA A 441 -6.89 22.08 -3.36
CA ALA A 441 -5.94 23.06 -3.90
C ALA A 441 -4.91 23.47 -2.84
N THR A 442 -5.34 23.69 -1.60
CA THR A 442 -4.45 23.95 -0.46
C THR A 442 -3.48 22.79 -0.24
N LEU A 443 -3.96 21.56 -0.34
CA LEU A 443 -3.12 20.37 -0.17
C LEU A 443 -2.09 20.21 -1.30
N ARG A 444 -2.47 20.55 -2.55
CA ARG A 444 -1.54 20.62 -3.68
C ARG A 444 -0.48 21.69 -3.47
N ASP A 445 -0.83 22.82 -2.88
CA ASP A 445 0.14 23.88 -2.54
C ASP A 445 1.11 23.44 -1.44
N HIS A 446 0.68 22.61 -0.48
CA HIS A 446 1.56 22.01 0.53
C HIS A 446 2.48 20.94 -0.05
N TRP A 447 2.05 20.23 -1.08
CA TRP A 447 2.91 19.25 -1.76
C TRP A 447 4.08 19.95 -2.47
N LYS A 448 5.30 19.60 -2.08
CA LYS A 448 6.54 20.14 -2.66
C LYS A 448 7.42 19.03 -3.16
N ALA A 449 7.77 19.09 -4.45
CA ALA A 449 8.83 18.26 -5.01
C ALA A 449 10.18 18.61 -4.36
N ASP A 450 10.88 17.61 -3.84
CA ASP A 450 12.31 17.72 -3.50
C ASP A 450 13.13 17.73 -4.80
N ARG A 451 12.87 16.74 -5.65
CA ARG A 451 13.56 16.61 -6.94
C ARG A 451 12.69 15.94 -7.99
N ARG A 452 12.98 16.29 -9.24
CA ARG A 452 12.35 15.79 -10.44
C ARG A 452 13.40 15.26 -11.41
N TRP A 453 13.17 14.08 -11.96
CA TRP A 453 14.01 13.44 -12.97
C TRP A 453 13.26 13.46 -14.29
N GLU A 454 13.88 14.06 -15.30
CA GLU A 454 13.36 14.09 -16.66
C GLU A 454 13.93 12.93 -17.48
N PRO A 455 13.15 12.35 -18.41
CA PRO A 455 13.67 11.34 -19.34
C PRO A 455 14.85 11.90 -20.14
N SER A 456 15.95 11.16 -20.15
CA SER A 456 17.22 11.55 -20.78
C SER A 456 17.60 10.68 -21.98
N ILE A 457 16.91 9.56 -22.19
CA ILE A 457 17.12 8.65 -23.34
C ILE A 457 16.08 8.89 -24.45
N THR A 458 16.46 8.55 -25.68
CA THR A 458 15.57 8.60 -26.84
C THR A 458 14.55 7.47 -26.83
N ASP A 459 13.41 7.66 -27.50
CA ASP A 459 12.40 6.60 -27.65
C ASP A 459 12.95 5.33 -28.33
N ALA A 460 13.91 5.48 -29.25
CA ALA A 460 14.57 4.34 -29.89
C ALA A 460 15.41 3.52 -28.88
N GLN A 461 16.12 4.19 -27.96
CA GLN A 461 16.86 3.52 -26.89
C GLN A 461 15.90 2.82 -25.91
N ARG A 462 14.81 3.50 -25.52
CA ARG A 462 13.78 2.93 -24.65
C ARG A 462 13.14 1.69 -25.27
N ALA A 463 12.71 1.76 -26.52
CA ALA A 463 12.11 0.64 -27.25
C ALA A 463 13.07 -0.55 -27.35
N ARG A 464 14.36 -0.29 -27.60
CA ARG A 464 15.39 -1.34 -27.63
C ARG A 464 15.57 -1.99 -26.26
N ALA A 465 15.60 -1.20 -25.19
CA ALA A 465 15.75 -1.71 -23.84
C ALA A 465 14.52 -2.55 -23.42
N ALA A 466 13.31 -2.12 -23.81
CA ALA A 466 12.07 -2.86 -23.58
C ALA A 466 12.07 -4.21 -24.31
N GLU A 467 12.54 -4.28 -25.56
CA GLU A 467 12.69 -5.53 -26.30
C GLU A 467 13.61 -6.52 -25.58
N LEU A 468 14.73 -6.04 -25.04
CA LEU A 468 15.69 -6.87 -24.31
C LEU A 468 15.10 -7.37 -22.98
N TRP A 469 14.39 -6.50 -22.25
CA TRP A 469 13.65 -6.88 -21.04
C TRP A 469 12.61 -7.96 -21.32
N GLN A 470 11.75 -7.78 -22.32
CA GLN A 470 10.72 -8.76 -22.67
C GLN A 470 11.33 -10.11 -23.10
N ARG A 471 12.48 -10.09 -23.79
CA ARG A 471 13.25 -11.31 -24.09
C ARG A 471 13.83 -11.97 -22.84
N ALA A 472 14.18 -11.23 -21.81
CA ALA A 472 14.62 -11.79 -20.53
C ALA A 472 13.43 -12.41 -19.77
N VAL A 473 12.28 -11.72 -19.71
CA VAL A 473 11.04 -12.22 -19.11
C VAL A 473 10.57 -13.49 -19.81
N ALA A 474 10.65 -13.58 -21.13
CA ALA A 474 10.28 -14.79 -21.87
C ALA A 474 11.10 -16.04 -21.48
N LYS A 475 12.27 -15.87 -20.84
CA LYS A 475 13.12 -16.98 -20.36
C LYS A 475 12.75 -17.48 -18.97
N THR A 476 11.78 -16.88 -18.28
CA THR A 476 11.36 -17.34 -16.94
C THR A 476 10.41 -18.53 -16.99
N SER A 477 9.96 -18.94 -18.17
CA SER A 477 9.19 -20.17 -18.37
C SER A 477 10.12 -21.39 -18.40
N PRO A 478 9.69 -22.56 -17.86
CA PRO A 478 10.48 -23.79 -17.83
C PRO A 478 11.07 -24.24 -19.17
#